data_AF-A0A8H4SKT5-F1
#
_entry.id   AF-A0A8H4SKT5-F1
#
_cell.length_a   1.000
_cell.length_b   1.000
_cell.length_c   1.000
_cell.angle_alpha   90.00
_cell.angle_beta   90.00
_cell.angle_gamma   90.00
#
_symmetry.space_group_name_H-M   'P 1'
#
loop_
_entity.id
_entity.type
_entity.pdbx_description
1 polymer ?
#
loop_
_entity_poly.entity_id
_entity_poly.type
_entity_poly.pdbx_seq_one_letter_code
_entity_poly.pdbx_strand_id
1 'polypeptide(L)'
;MIQLTSRWHWAILASFAVIALVTLLQYHSPIREGSPISVLSNATTIPDKETLPSTQELPITSKFHLLVPATGPHLQLCRAVVSSTILGYPVPVFNGWNKTGDLDASVTHLAKVRNVMHYLDSLSSASNDDLVLMIDGYDVVFQLPADVLIQRYFAVIETANAKIAARFGQDSIENLSGDNSPRQTILFGPEKFCYPFDGNRPGCWAVPEDVDIPVGAYGPFDGDYMHNLPRWLNSGTIIGPVGDMRELFAATLKRIEATYNPQHKFSDSDQMYMGEVWGEQEFWRSVNRHNQYFHDDVDPKTIAPAGEPGKIIPTRVAGQKTEFHIGIDYKSGLFQTRAGSDTFLEHLAFNHTASDGASVSALITKNSMQSPNFQPYKVDLPVNVISSLINILSAIPDVLEADPKRYRHKDTSWDKSSD
;
A
#
# COMPACT_ATOMS: atom_id res chain seq x y z
N MET A 1 27.08 -5.43 58.21
CA MET A 1 27.06 -4.06 57.64
C MET A 1 26.02 -4.05 56.53
N ILE A 2 24.77 -3.76 56.86
CA ILE A 2 23.66 -3.72 55.90
C ILE A 2 23.24 -2.25 55.82
N GLN A 3 23.53 -1.61 54.69
CA GLN A 3 23.20 -0.20 54.47
C GLN A 3 21.68 -0.03 54.41
N LEU A 4 21.15 0.82 55.27
CA LEU A 4 19.78 1.30 55.22
C LEU A 4 19.56 2.01 53.87
N THR A 5 18.72 1.43 53.01
CA THR A 5 18.21 2.09 51.81
C THR A 5 17.38 3.29 52.24
N SER A 6 17.82 4.49 51.83
CA SER A 6 17.18 5.77 52.10
C SER A 6 15.67 5.75 51.84
N ARG A 7 14.87 6.34 52.74
CA ARG A 7 13.39 6.47 52.67
C ARG A 7 12.88 7.03 51.34
N TRP A 8 13.74 7.71 50.59
CA TRP A 8 13.43 8.24 49.25
C TRP A 8 13.25 7.15 48.18
N HIS A 9 13.95 6.02 48.27
CA HIS A 9 13.81 4.93 47.31
C HIS A 9 12.43 4.27 47.39
N TRP A 10 11.90 4.11 48.61
CA TRP A 10 10.57 3.57 48.84
C TRP A 10 9.46 4.53 48.39
N ALA A 11 9.66 5.83 48.54
CA ALA A 11 8.74 6.84 48.03
C ALA A 11 8.69 6.87 46.49
N ILE A 12 9.84 6.70 45.82
CA ILE A 12 9.93 6.63 44.36
C ILE A 12 9.27 5.36 43.83
N LEU A 13 9.55 4.20 44.45
CA LEU A 13 8.90 2.93 44.09
C LEU A 13 7.38 2.97 44.29
N ALA A 14 6.91 3.56 45.38
CA ALA A 14 5.48 3.74 45.63
C ALA A 14 4.84 4.70 44.60
N SER A 15 5.53 5.77 44.21
CA SER A 15 5.09 6.68 43.14
C SER A 15 4.95 5.95 41.80
N PHE A 16 5.96 5.16 41.39
CA PHE A 16 5.88 4.37 40.16
C PHE A 16 4.76 3.33 40.21
N ALA A 17 4.54 2.67 41.34
CA ALA A 17 3.46 1.71 41.51
C ALA A 17 2.07 2.39 41.42
N VAL A 18 1.90 3.58 42.01
CA VAL A 18 0.65 4.34 41.93
C VAL A 18 0.41 4.85 40.52
N ILE A 19 1.43 5.37 39.83
CA ILE A 19 1.31 5.81 38.43
C ILE A 19 0.97 4.63 37.52
N ALA A 20 1.64 3.48 37.69
CA ALA A 20 1.36 2.26 36.93
C ALA A 20 -0.05 1.71 37.20
N LEU A 21 -0.52 1.78 38.45
CA LEU A 21 -1.87 1.35 38.81
C LEU A 21 -2.92 2.32 38.24
N VAL A 22 -2.67 3.64 38.28
CA VAL A 22 -3.57 4.63 37.69
C VAL A 22 -3.61 4.51 36.17
N THR A 23 -2.49 4.27 35.49
CA THR A 23 -2.48 4.01 34.04
C THR A 23 -3.17 2.70 33.69
N LEU A 24 -2.94 1.62 34.44
CA LEU A 24 -3.64 0.34 34.26
C LEU A 24 -5.16 0.48 34.47
N LEU A 25 -5.60 1.25 35.46
CA LEU A 25 -7.02 1.47 35.75
C LEU A 25 -7.68 2.46 34.79
N GLN A 26 -6.95 3.44 34.25
CA GLN A 26 -7.46 4.37 33.24
C GLN A 26 -7.50 3.75 31.83
N TYR A 27 -6.57 2.85 31.51
CA TYR A 27 -6.49 2.19 30.20
C TYR A 27 -7.11 0.78 30.15
N HIS A 28 -7.74 0.28 31.21
CA HIS A 28 -8.52 -0.97 31.16
C HIS A 28 -9.87 -0.85 30.42
N SER A 29 -10.04 0.19 29.62
CA SER A 29 -11.12 0.20 28.64
C SER A 29 -10.73 -0.75 27.51
N PRO A 30 -11.55 -1.74 27.15
CA PRO A 30 -11.31 -2.50 25.93
C PRO A 30 -11.18 -1.48 24.79
N ILE A 31 -10.10 -1.59 24.01
CA ILE A 31 -9.93 -0.81 22.78
C ILE A 31 -11.16 -1.10 21.94
N ARG A 32 -12.10 -0.16 21.92
CA ARG A 32 -13.29 -0.24 21.10
C ARG A 32 -12.79 0.00 19.69
N GLU A 33 -12.81 -1.04 18.86
CA GLU A 33 -12.56 -0.93 17.43
C GLU A 33 -13.35 0.27 16.90
N GLY A 34 -12.65 1.31 16.46
CA GLY A 34 -13.29 2.31 15.60
C GLY A 34 -13.86 1.55 14.41
N SER A 35 -15.11 1.82 14.04
CA SER A 35 -15.74 1.17 12.90
C SER A 35 -14.78 1.24 11.70
N PRO A 36 -14.36 0.09 11.13
CA PRO A 36 -13.45 0.11 10.00
C PRO A 36 -14.09 0.91 8.87
N ILE A 37 -13.26 1.64 8.12
CA ILE A 37 -13.74 2.26 6.88
C ILE A 37 -14.23 1.12 5.98
N SER A 38 -15.53 1.15 5.72
CA SER A 38 -16.19 0.32 4.74
C SER A 38 -15.74 0.71 3.34
N VAL A 39 -15.17 -0.23 2.61
CA VAL A 39 -14.90 -0.12 1.18
C VAL A 39 -16.07 -0.76 0.45
N LEU A 40 -16.88 0.02 -0.28
CA LEU A 40 -17.91 -0.56 -1.14
C LEU A 40 -17.24 -1.12 -2.40
N SER A 41 -17.54 -2.38 -2.72
CA SER A 41 -17.13 -3.02 -3.96
C SER A 41 -18.19 -2.80 -5.05
N ASN A 42 -17.76 -2.19 -6.16
CA ASN A 42 -18.38 -1.99 -7.48
C ASN A 42 -19.71 -1.24 -7.67
N ALA A 43 -19.63 -0.30 -8.62
CA ALA A 43 -20.73 0.21 -9.41
C ALA A 43 -21.19 -0.85 -10.43
N THR A 44 -22.48 -1.19 -10.45
CA THR A 44 -23.22 -1.54 -11.66
C THR A 44 -24.73 -1.47 -11.42
N THR A 45 -25.38 -0.71 -12.28
CA THR A 45 -26.78 -0.82 -12.76
C THR A 45 -27.92 -0.89 -11.76
N ILE A 46 -28.73 0.18 -11.74
CA ILE A 46 -30.07 0.25 -11.13
C ILE A 46 -31.00 -0.76 -11.83
N PRO A 47 -31.69 -1.65 -11.09
CA PRO A 47 -32.90 -2.32 -11.59
C PRO A 47 -34.14 -1.76 -10.89
N ASP A 48 -35.19 -1.57 -11.69
CA ASP A 48 -36.52 -1.16 -11.23
C ASP A 48 -37.18 -2.22 -10.32
N LYS A 49 -37.70 -1.70 -9.20
CA LYS A 49 -38.92 -2.00 -8.44
C LYS A 49 -39.44 -3.46 -8.21
N GLU A 50 -39.52 -3.76 -6.91
CA GLU A 50 -40.52 -4.56 -6.15
C GLU A 50 -40.57 -6.09 -6.29
N THR A 51 -39.92 -6.79 -5.36
CA THR A 51 -40.50 -7.89 -4.54
C THR A 51 -39.56 -8.24 -3.36
N LEU A 52 -40.08 -8.42 -2.13
CA LEU A 52 -39.36 -8.81 -0.90
C LEU A 52 -40.29 -9.72 -0.06
N PRO A 53 -39.82 -10.65 0.83
CA PRO A 53 -38.44 -10.99 1.21
C PRO A 53 -38.08 -12.47 1.08
N SER A 54 -36.86 -12.73 0.60
CA SER A 54 -36.04 -13.85 1.09
C SER A 54 -34.82 -13.22 1.75
N THR A 55 -34.54 -13.65 2.98
CA THR A 55 -33.39 -13.35 3.85
C THR A 55 -32.29 -12.50 3.18
N GLN A 56 -32.37 -11.17 3.31
CA GLN A 56 -31.24 -10.31 2.95
C GLN A 56 -30.10 -10.61 3.91
N GLU A 57 -29.10 -11.36 3.44
CA GLU A 57 -27.76 -11.25 4.02
C GLU A 57 -27.42 -9.75 4.00
N LEU A 58 -27.08 -9.21 5.17
CA LEU A 58 -26.57 -7.83 5.25
C LEU A 58 -25.43 -7.71 4.24
N PRO A 59 -25.34 -6.60 3.47
CA PRO A 59 -24.22 -6.40 2.56
C PRO A 59 -22.93 -6.63 3.33
N ILE A 60 -22.14 -7.62 2.94
CA ILE A 60 -20.80 -7.82 3.51
C ILE A 60 -19.98 -6.67 2.99
N THR A 61 -19.75 -5.68 3.83
CA THR A 61 -18.95 -4.51 3.48
C THR A 61 -17.49 -4.82 3.74
N SER A 62 -16.66 -4.77 2.71
CA SER A 62 -15.21 -4.96 2.81
C SER A 62 -14.60 -3.95 3.78
N LYS A 63 -13.64 -4.40 4.59
CA LYS A 63 -12.90 -3.56 5.54
C LYS A 63 -11.63 -3.00 4.91
N PHE A 64 -11.15 -1.88 5.44
CA PHE A 64 -9.82 -1.35 5.16
C PHE A 64 -8.88 -1.61 6.34
N HIS A 65 -7.73 -2.23 6.08
CA HIS A 65 -6.69 -2.55 7.07
C HIS A 65 -5.41 -1.76 6.78
N LEU A 66 -4.76 -1.26 7.83
CA LEU A 66 -3.46 -0.59 7.75
C LEU A 66 -2.40 -1.42 8.47
N LEU A 67 -1.43 -1.96 7.72
CA LEU A 67 -0.29 -2.72 8.23
C LEU A 67 0.97 -1.89 8.20
N VAL A 68 1.69 -1.88 9.33
CA VAL A 68 2.90 -1.09 9.49
C VAL A 68 3.98 -1.97 10.13
N PRO A 69 4.89 -2.58 9.35
CA PRO A 69 5.97 -3.36 9.88
C PRO A 69 6.89 -2.51 10.75
N ALA A 70 6.94 -2.85 12.03
CA ALA A 70 7.69 -2.11 13.04
C ALA A 70 8.15 -3.04 14.16
N THR A 71 9.41 -2.92 14.54
CA THR A 71 10.07 -3.72 15.58
C THR A 71 9.94 -3.14 16.97
N GLY A 72 9.75 -1.82 17.07
CA GLY A 72 9.67 -1.13 18.35
C GLY A 72 9.40 0.37 18.22
N PRO A 73 9.42 1.09 19.34
CA PRO A 73 9.10 2.51 19.37
C PRO A 73 10.16 3.33 18.64
N HIS A 74 9.71 4.22 17.75
CA HIS A 74 10.59 5.11 17.00
C HIS A 74 9.88 6.42 16.66
N LEU A 75 10.61 7.55 16.60
CA LEU A 75 10.02 8.86 16.31
C LEU A 75 9.33 8.89 14.93
N GLN A 76 9.92 8.25 13.94
CA GLN A 76 9.32 8.19 12.60
C GLN A 76 8.07 7.31 12.56
N LEU A 77 8.02 6.24 13.36
CA LEU A 77 6.79 5.46 13.52
C LEU A 77 5.68 6.31 14.13
N CYS A 78 5.99 7.10 15.16
CA CYS A 78 5.03 8.05 15.72
C CYS A 78 4.52 9.04 14.64
N ARG A 79 5.38 9.49 13.73
CA ARG A 79 4.99 10.37 12.63
C ARG A 79 4.03 9.67 11.64
N ALA A 80 4.32 8.43 11.25
CA ALA A 80 3.45 7.64 10.39
C ALA A 80 2.08 7.42 11.05
N VAL A 81 2.06 7.02 12.33
CA VAL A 81 0.83 6.81 13.11
C VAL A 81 0.02 8.09 13.22
N VAL A 82 0.61 9.19 13.69
CA VAL A 82 -0.11 10.46 13.87
C VAL A 82 -0.68 10.99 12.55
N SER A 83 0.10 10.94 11.47
CA SER A 83 -0.39 11.38 10.15
C SER A 83 -1.53 10.50 9.64
N SER A 84 -1.46 9.17 9.83
CA SER A 84 -2.54 8.25 9.47
C SER A 84 -3.83 8.52 10.29
N THR A 85 -3.71 8.73 11.61
CA THR A 85 -4.85 8.98 12.48
C THR A 85 -5.57 10.28 12.12
N ILE A 86 -4.82 11.36 11.89
CA ILE A 86 -5.39 12.67 11.51
C ILE A 86 -6.12 12.59 10.17
N LEU A 87 -5.67 11.71 9.26
CA LEU A 87 -6.23 11.54 7.92
C LEU A 87 -7.30 10.44 7.84
N GLY A 88 -7.78 9.97 8.99
CA GLY A 88 -8.92 9.05 9.09
C GLY A 88 -8.61 7.61 8.73
N TYR A 89 -7.35 7.17 8.73
CA TYR A 89 -7.01 5.76 8.48
C TYR A 89 -7.45 4.86 9.65
N PRO A 90 -7.70 3.56 9.40
CA PRO A 90 -7.96 2.60 10.47
C PRO A 90 -6.76 2.51 11.42
N VAL A 91 -7.02 2.01 12.64
CA VAL A 91 -5.96 1.81 13.64
C VAL A 91 -4.85 0.93 13.05
N PRO A 92 -3.58 1.40 13.00
CA PRO A 92 -2.50 0.62 12.44
C PRO A 92 -2.26 -0.67 13.21
N VAL A 93 -2.04 -1.77 12.50
CA VAL A 93 -1.55 -3.03 13.07
C VAL A 93 -0.03 -3.08 12.90
N PHE A 94 0.69 -3.09 14.01
CA PHE A 94 2.13 -3.27 14.02
C PHE A 94 2.48 -4.75 13.93
N ASN A 95 2.88 -5.19 12.75
CA ASN A 95 3.36 -6.54 12.51
C ASN A 95 4.90 -6.57 12.66
N GLY A 96 5.42 -7.46 13.51
CA GLY A 96 6.84 -7.50 13.85
C GLY A 96 7.21 -6.90 15.22
N TRP A 97 6.24 -6.34 15.96
CA TRP A 97 6.50 -5.71 17.25
C TRP A 97 7.04 -6.71 18.27
N ASN A 98 8.23 -6.44 18.81
CA ASN A 98 8.91 -7.30 19.79
C ASN A 98 9.00 -8.78 19.36
N LYS A 99 9.06 -9.05 18.05
CA LYS A 99 9.31 -10.38 17.51
C LYS A 99 10.80 -10.72 17.60
N THR A 100 11.11 -12.01 17.56
CA THR A 100 12.46 -12.55 17.67
C THR A 100 12.74 -13.52 16.52
N GLY A 101 14.02 -13.84 16.30
CA GLY A 101 14.42 -14.83 15.29
C GLY A 101 14.20 -14.35 13.85
N ASP A 102 13.63 -15.21 13.01
CA ASP A 102 13.36 -14.92 11.59
C ASP A 102 12.18 -13.96 11.37
N LEU A 103 11.43 -13.66 12.43
CA LEU A 103 10.36 -12.65 12.48
C LEU A 103 10.85 -11.30 13.02
N ASP A 104 12.12 -11.18 13.41
CA ASP A 104 12.69 -9.93 13.88
C ASP A 104 13.28 -9.11 12.73
N ALA A 105 12.62 -7.99 12.39
CA ALA A 105 13.08 -7.11 11.31
C ALA A 105 14.34 -6.30 11.65
N SER A 106 14.82 -6.35 12.90
CA SER A 106 16.15 -5.84 13.26
C SER A 106 17.27 -6.85 12.95
N VAL A 107 16.92 -8.12 12.73
CA VAL A 107 17.85 -9.21 12.39
C VAL A 107 17.83 -9.49 10.89
N THR A 108 16.66 -9.48 10.26
CA THR A 108 16.47 -9.79 8.83
C THR A 108 15.36 -8.94 8.24
N HIS A 109 15.63 -8.24 7.15
CA HIS A 109 14.64 -7.48 6.40
C HIS A 109 13.54 -8.39 5.81
N LEU A 110 13.81 -9.68 5.61
CA LEU A 110 12.80 -10.67 5.19
C LEU A 110 11.73 -10.96 6.26
N ALA A 111 11.97 -10.59 7.52
CA ALA A 111 10.95 -10.65 8.57
C ALA A 111 9.71 -9.84 8.19
N LYS A 112 9.86 -8.75 7.42
CA LYS A 112 8.73 -7.96 6.90
C LYS A 112 7.77 -8.84 6.10
N VAL A 113 8.30 -9.64 5.18
CA VAL A 113 7.51 -10.55 4.33
C VAL A 113 6.79 -11.60 5.19
N ARG A 114 7.51 -12.23 6.13
CA ARG A 114 6.95 -13.26 7.02
C ARG A 114 5.85 -12.70 7.93
N ASN A 115 6.08 -11.54 8.55
CA ASN A 115 5.14 -10.91 9.47
C ASN A 115 3.86 -10.42 8.77
N VAL A 116 3.97 -9.90 7.53
CA VAL A 116 2.78 -9.56 6.73
C VAL A 116 2.01 -10.83 6.38
N MET A 117 2.70 -11.89 5.91
CA MET A 117 2.04 -13.16 5.60
C MET A 117 1.27 -13.73 6.80
N HIS A 118 1.87 -13.74 7.99
CA HIS A 118 1.20 -14.18 9.21
C HIS A 118 -0.08 -13.42 9.53
N TYR A 119 -0.10 -12.10 9.28
CA TYR A 119 -1.32 -11.31 9.44
C TYR A 119 -2.38 -11.70 8.41
N LEU A 120 -2.01 -11.78 7.13
CA LEU A 120 -2.94 -12.13 6.04
C LEU A 120 -3.56 -13.53 6.22
N ASP A 121 -2.78 -14.48 6.74
CA ASP A 121 -3.25 -15.84 7.06
C ASP A 121 -4.14 -15.91 8.31
N SER A 122 -4.06 -14.91 9.20
CA SER A 122 -4.95 -14.82 10.36
C SER A 122 -6.35 -14.35 10.00
N LEU A 123 -6.52 -13.71 8.84
CA LEU A 123 -7.82 -13.28 8.33
C LEU A 123 -8.57 -14.44 7.68
N SER A 124 -9.88 -14.52 7.94
CA SER A 124 -10.74 -15.53 7.31
C SER A 124 -10.84 -15.35 5.79
N SER A 125 -11.24 -16.39 5.06
CA SER A 125 -11.50 -16.27 3.62
C SER A 125 -12.63 -15.29 3.28
N ALA A 126 -13.54 -15.00 4.21
CA ALA A 126 -14.56 -13.97 4.04
C ALA A 126 -13.99 -12.54 3.98
N SER A 127 -12.74 -12.35 4.42
CA SER A 127 -12.00 -11.09 4.31
C SER A 127 -11.19 -10.98 3.02
N ASN A 128 -11.29 -11.91 2.06
CA ASN A 128 -10.48 -11.86 0.84
C ASN A 128 -10.68 -10.57 0.04
N ASP A 129 -11.89 -10.00 0.10
CA ASP A 129 -12.26 -8.73 -0.56
C ASP A 129 -12.00 -7.49 0.32
N ASP A 130 -11.49 -7.67 1.55
CA ASP A 130 -11.00 -6.55 2.36
C ASP A 130 -9.77 -5.93 1.68
N LEU A 131 -9.61 -4.62 1.80
CA LEU A 131 -8.46 -3.89 1.27
C LEU A 131 -7.38 -3.76 2.35
N VAL A 132 -6.13 -4.05 2.00
CA VAL A 132 -4.98 -3.88 2.89
C VAL A 132 -4.03 -2.85 2.31
N LEU A 133 -3.67 -1.85 3.10
CA LEU A 133 -2.53 -0.97 2.84
C LEU A 133 -1.38 -1.36 3.77
N MET A 134 -0.25 -1.75 3.19
CA MET A 134 0.99 -2.03 3.89
C MET A 134 2.01 -0.93 3.59
N ILE A 135 2.59 -0.33 4.62
CA ILE A 135 3.60 0.73 4.51
C ILE A 135 4.81 0.45 5.39
N ASP A 136 5.99 0.89 5.01
CA ASP A 136 7.16 0.87 5.89
C ASP A 136 6.96 1.83 7.09
N GLY A 137 7.32 1.36 8.28
CA GLY A 137 6.98 2.05 9.53
C GLY A 137 7.88 3.22 9.90
N TYR A 138 9.02 3.43 9.22
CA TYR A 138 10.05 4.35 9.69
C TYR A 138 10.39 5.51 8.74
N ASP A 139 9.78 5.57 7.56
CA ASP A 139 10.07 6.59 6.55
C ASP A 139 8.86 6.98 5.68
N VAL A 140 7.64 6.61 6.12
CA VAL A 140 6.39 6.99 5.46
C VAL A 140 5.62 8.04 6.26
N VAL A 141 4.97 8.96 5.53
CA VAL A 141 4.07 10.00 6.09
C VAL A 141 2.84 10.09 5.20
N PHE A 142 1.66 10.08 5.82
CA PHE A 142 0.41 10.24 5.11
C PHE A 142 0.13 11.71 4.78
N GLN A 143 -0.32 11.96 3.55
CA GLN A 143 -0.68 13.29 3.06
C GLN A 143 -2.10 13.35 2.46
N LEU A 144 -2.73 12.21 2.25
CA LEU A 144 -4.09 12.10 1.69
C LEU A 144 -5.02 11.44 2.71
N PRO A 145 -6.27 11.93 2.86
CA PRO A 145 -7.31 11.21 3.59
C PRO A 145 -7.52 9.78 3.07
N ALA A 146 -7.92 8.87 3.96
CA ALA A 146 -8.07 7.45 3.64
C ALA A 146 -9.09 7.18 2.52
N ASP A 147 -10.23 7.86 2.54
CA ASP A 147 -11.27 7.75 1.51
C ASP A 147 -10.78 8.22 0.13
N VAL A 148 -9.99 9.30 0.09
CA VAL A 148 -9.36 9.79 -1.14
C VAL A 148 -8.35 8.78 -1.67
N LEU A 149 -7.52 8.18 -0.81
CA LEU A 149 -6.56 7.16 -1.22
C LEU A 149 -7.28 5.92 -1.80
N ILE A 150 -8.37 5.47 -1.17
CA ILE A 150 -9.18 4.34 -1.65
C ILE A 150 -9.85 4.68 -3.00
N GLN A 151 -10.41 5.88 -3.15
CA GLN A 151 -10.97 6.33 -4.44
C GLN A 151 -9.90 6.30 -5.55
N ARG A 152 -8.70 6.80 -5.26
CA ARG A 152 -7.58 6.79 -6.21
C ARG A 152 -7.09 5.38 -6.53
N TYR A 153 -7.05 4.49 -5.54
CA TYR A 153 -6.74 3.07 -5.75
C TYR A 153 -7.63 2.46 -6.85
N PHE A 154 -8.95 2.57 -6.71
CA PHE A 154 -9.86 2.01 -7.71
C PHE A 154 -9.73 2.67 -9.09
N ALA A 155 -9.57 3.99 -9.16
CA ALA A 155 -9.38 4.69 -10.43
C ALA A 155 -8.07 4.29 -11.15
N VAL A 156 -6.98 4.09 -10.39
CA VAL A 156 -5.70 3.63 -10.94
C VAL A 156 -5.81 2.18 -11.41
N ILE A 157 -6.46 1.30 -10.65
CA ILE A 157 -6.71 -0.10 -11.03
C ILE A 157 -7.57 -0.19 -12.28
N GLU A 158 -8.66 0.58 -12.37
CA GLU A 158 -9.54 0.63 -13.55
C GLU A 158 -8.76 1.04 -14.80
N THR A 159 -7.99 2.13 -14.71
CA THR A 159 -7.16 2.61 -15.83
C THR A 159 -6.11 1.58 -16.25
N ALA A 160 -5.46 0.91 -15.29
CA ALA A 160 -4.47 -0.11 -15.57
C ALA A 160 -5.08 -1.35 -16.24
N ASN A 161 -6.23 -1.81 -15.74
CA ASN A 161 -6.94 -2.96 -16.29
C ASN A 161 -7.49 -2.69 -17.70
N ALA A 162 -7.98 -1.49 -17.98
CA ALA A 162 -8.38 -1.09 -19.34
C ALA A 162 -7.18 -1.17 -20.32
N LYS A 163 -5.99 -0.73 -19.89
CA LYS A 163 -4.77 -0.85 -20.70
C LYS A 163 -4.33 -2.29 -20.90
N ILE A 164 -4.41 -3.13 -19.86
CA ILE A 164 -4.12 -4.55 -19.99
C ILE A 164 -5.09 -5.19 -21.00
N ALA A 165 -6.40 -4.96 -20.88
CA ALA A 165 -7.37 -5.46 -21.84
C ALA A 165 -7.02 -5.05 -23.28
N ALA A 166 -6.76 -3.76 -23.50
CA ALA A 166 -6.36 -3.24 -24.80
C ALA A 166 -5.06 -3.87 -25.34
N ARG A 167 -4.06 -4.09 -24.47
CA ARG A 167 -2.78 -4.76 -24.84
C ARG A 167 -3.00 -6.19 -25.37
N PHE A 168 -4.08 -6.84 -24.95
CA PHE A 168 -4.48 -8.19 -25.36
C PHE A 168 -5.65 -8.18 -26.36
N GLY A 169 -5.98 -7.03 -26.96
CA GLY A 169 -7.03 -6.91 -27.97
C GLY A 169 -8.44 -7.17 -27.45
N GLN A 170 -8.69 -6.92 -26.17
CA GLN A 170 -9.99 -7.06 -25.52
C GLN A 170 -10.55 -5.70 -25.10
N ASP A 171 -11.88 -5.59 -25.10
CA ASP A 171 -12.59 -4.38 -24.67
C ASP A 171 -12.66 -4.25 -23.14
N SER A 172 -12.58 -5.37 -22.41
CA SER A 172 -12.65 -5.42 -20.95
C SER A 172 -11.73 -6.47 -20.37
N ILE A 173 -11.26 -6.24 -19.14
CA ILE A 173 -10.36 -7.17 -18.43
C ILE A 173 -11.08 -8.48 -18.05
N GLU A 174 -12.41 -8.44 -17.94
CA GLU A 174 -13.30 -9.58 -17.69
C GLU A 174 -13.34 -10.57 -18.85
N ASN A 175 -12.99 -10.14 -20.08
CA ASN A 175 -12.92 -11.03 -21.24
C ASN A 175 -11.64 -11.88 -21.24
N LEU A 176 -10.68 -11.58 -20.36
CA LEU A 176 -9.49 -12.41 -20.16
C LEU A 176 -9.82 -13.49 -19.11
N SER A 177 -9.75 -14.75 -19.50
CA SER A 177 -10.08 -15.90 -18.65
C SER A 177 -8.96 -16.94 -18.56
N GLY A 178 -8.76 -17.51 -17.36
CA GLY A 178 -7.75 -18.52 -17.07
C GLY A 178 -6.86 -18.13 -15.90
N ASP A 179 -6.20 -19.11 -15.29
CA ASP A 179 -5.42 -18.93 -14.05
C ASP A 179 -4.25 -17.93 -14.19
N ASN A 180 -3.83 -17.65 -15.42
CA ASN A 180 -2.75 -16.71 -15.76
C ASN A 180 -3.25 -15.53 -16.61
N SER A 181 -4.55 -15.24 -16.57
CA SER A 181 -5.09 -14.06 -17.26
C SER A 181 -4.63 -12.78 -16.58
N PRO A 182 -4.01 -11.86 -17.31
CA PRO A 182 -3.42 -10.69 -16.71
C PRO A 182 -4.50 -9.79 -16.13
N ARG A 183 -4.26 -9.29 -14.92
CA ARG A 183 -5.11 -8.34 -14.21
C ARG A 183 -4.25 -7.54 -13.25
N GLN A 184 -4.68 -6.37 -12.85
CA GLN A 184 -4.03 -5.60 -11.80
C GLN A 184 -5.03 -5.36 -10.68
N THR A 185 -4.62 -5.69 -9.46
CA THR A 185 -5.37 -5.43 -8.23
C THR A 185 -4.43 -4.98 -7.10
N ILE A 186 -3.13 -5.25 -7.22
CA ILE A 186 -2.12 -4.82 -6.26
C ILE A 186 -1.34 -3.65 -6.87
N LEU A 187 -1.13 -2.59 -6.09
CA LEU A 187 -0.26 -1.48 -6.44
C LEU A 187 0.92 -1.41 -5.47
N PHE A 188 2.12 -1.40 -6.03
CA PHE A 188 3.34 -1.04 -5.35
C PHE A 188 3.70 0.43 -5.57
N GLY A 189 4.46 0.99 -4.63
CA GLY A 189 5.11 2.29 -4.81
C GLY A 189 6.07 2.28 -6.00
N PRO A 190 6.18 3.38 -6.76
CA PRO A 190 7.06 3.47 -7.91
C PRO A 190 8.46 3.97 -7.52
N GLU A 191 9.54 3.44 -8.12
CA GLU A 191 10.94 3.86 -7.93
C GLU A 191 11.60 4.20 -9.27
N LYS A 192 12.54 5.16 -9.26
CA LYS A 192 13.23 5.66 -10.46
C LYS A 192 14.48 4.88 -10.89
N PHE A 193 14.85 3.86 -10.14
CA PHE A 193 15.92 2.96 -10.49
C PHE A 193 15.59 1.57 -9.99
N CYS A 194 16.16 0.55 -10.62
CA CYS A 194 16.02 -0.80 -10.10
C CYS A 194 16.93 -0.98 -8.89
N TYR A 195 16.35 -1.24 -7.73
CA TYR A 195 17.11 -1.61 -6.53
C TYR A 195 16.73 -3.00 -6.01
N PRO A 196 17.70 -3.81 -5.56
CA PRO A 196 19.15 -3.66 -5.76
C PRO A 196 19.54 -3.64 -7.25
N PHE A 197 20.59 -2.89 -7.60
CA PHE A 197 21.00 -2.77 -9.00
C PHE A 197 21.60 -4.08 -9.51
N ASP A 198 20.90 -4.71 -10.45
CA ASP A 198 21.40 -5.79 -11.29
C ASP A 198 20.57 -5.84 -12.58
N GLY A 199 21.11 -5.28 -13.67
CA GLY A 199 20.43 -5.19 -14.95
C GLY A 199 20.11 -6.53 -15.62
N ASN A 200 20.59 -7.66 -15.07
CA ASN A 200 20.30 -9.00 -15.56
C ASN A 200 19.04 -9.59 -14.93
N ARG A 201 18.55 -9.02 -13.83
CA ARG A 201 17.36 -9.49 -13.11
C ARG A 201 16.06 -9.12 -13.84
N PRO A 202 15.10 -10.06 -13.97
CA PRO A 202 13.77 -9.78 -14.53
C PRO A 202 13.11 -8.56 -13.91
N GLY A 203 13.21 -8.39 -12.59
CA GLY A 203 12.67 -7.21 -11.90
C GLY A 203 13.28 -5.86 -12.33
N CYS A 204 14.39 -5.88 -13.06
CA CYS A 204 15.03 -4.68 -13.60
C CYS A 204 14.79 -4.48 -15.10
N TRP A 205 14.80 -5.55 -15.91
CA TRP A 205 14.73 -5.44 -17.38
C TRP A 205 13.37 -5.81 -17.97
N ALA A 206 12.57 -6.65 -17.31
CA ALA A 206 11.26 -7.09 -17.79
C ALA A 206 10.15 -6.13 -17.33
N VAL A 207 10.43 -4.82 -17.34
CA VAL A 207 9.51 -3.78 -16.85
C VAL A 207 8.72 -3.16 -17.99
N PRO A 208 7.45 -2.77 -17.80
CA PRO A 208 6.68 -2.09 -18.84
C PRO A 208 7.36 -0.82 -19.33
N GLU A 209 7.52 -0.69 -20.64
CA GLU A 209 8.08 0.53 -21.26
C GLU A 209 7.05 1.65 -21.34
N ASP A 210 5.81 1.31 -21.70
CA ASP A 210 4.71 2.25 -21.79
C ASP A 210 3.97 2.36 -20.46
N VAL A 211 4.38 3.36 -19.67
CA VAL A 211 3.75 3.71 -18.38
C VAL A 211 2.91 4.97 -18.47
N ASP A 212 2.61 5.43 -19.69
CA ASP A 212 1.66 6.52 -19.96
C ASP A 212 2.04 7.85 -19.29
N ILE A 213 3.35 8.05 -19.14
CA ILE A 213 3.99 9.29 -18.69
C ILE A 213 4.77 9.84 -19.89
N PRO A 214 4.53 11.10 -20.31
CA PRO A 214 5.23 11.67 -21.45
C PRO A 214 6.75 11.65 -21.29
N VAL A 215 7.46 11.43 -22.40
CA VAL A 215 8.92 11.58 -22.44
C VAL A 215 9.29 13.00 -22.01
N GLY A 216 10.28 13.11 -21.13
CA GLY A 216 10.71 14.39 -20.58
C GLY A 216 9.90 14.87 -19.38
N ALA A 217 8.89 14.12 -18.90
CA ALA A 217 8.08 14.45 -17.71
C ALA A 217 8.87 14.53 -16.39
N TYR A 218 10.13 14.09 -16.38
CA TYR A 218 11.05 14.26 -15.26
C TYR A 218 12.36 14.94 -15.69
N GLY A 219 12.30 15.87 -16.64
CA GLY A 219 13.48 16.62 -17.08
C GLY A 219 14.24 15.97 -18.24
N PRO A 220 15.48 16.43 -18.52
CA PRO A 220 16.24 15.98 -19.68
C PRO A 220 16.67 14.51 -19.57
N PHE A 221 16.78 13.84 -20.72
CA PHE A 221 17.34 12.49 -20.78
C PHE A 221 18.87 12.57 -20.86
N ASP A 222 19.51 12.74 -19.70
CA ASP A 222 20.96 12.96 -19.54
C ASP A 222 21.68 11.81 -18.83
N GLY A 223 20.96 10.74 -18.50
CA GLY A 223 21.50 9.58 -17.77
C GLY A 223 21.52 9.77 -16.24
N ASP A 224 21.08 10.91 -15.71
CA ASP A 224 20.83 11.06 -14.29
C ASP A 224 19.57 10.29 -13.89
N TYR A 225 19.71 9.37 -12.92
CA TYR A 225 18.58 8.57 -12.45
C TYR A 225 17.47 9.42 -11.83
N MET A 226 17.77 10.64 -11.38
CA MET A 226 16.75 11.59 -10.93
C MET A 226 15.75 11.94 -12.04
N HIS A 227 16.16 11.88 -13.31
CA HIS A 227 15.31 12.17 -14.47
C HIS A 227 14.62 10.94 -15.06
N ASN A 228 14.84 9.75 -14.49
CA ASN A 228 14.17 8.54 -14.94
C ASN A 228 12.66 8.58 -14.63
N LEU A 229 11.89 7.92 -15.49
CA LEU A 229 10.52 7.53 -15.15
C LEU A 229 10.53 6.53 -13.98
N PRO A 230 9.59 6.63 -13.02
CA PRO A 230 9.56 5.78 -11.84
C PRO A 230 8.91 4.42 -12.17
N ARG A 231 9.66 3.56 -12.88
CA ARG A 231 9.14 2.31 -13.47
C ARG A 231 9.37 1.05 -12.63
N TRP A 232 10.19 1.12 -11.59
CA TRP A 232 10.57 -0.05 -10.80
C TRP A 232 9.76 -0.15 -9.51
N LEU A 233 9.61 -1.38 -9.03
CA LEU A 233 8.86 -1.69 -7.81
C LEU A 233 9.63 -1.21 -6.59
N ASN A 234 8.97 -0.43 -5.72
CA ASN A 234 9.41 -0.15 -4.36
C ASN A 234 8.58 -0.97 -3.35
N SER A 235 9.22 -1.78 -2.50
CA SER A 235 8.50 -2.65 -1.56
C SER A 235 7.99 -1.93 -0.31
N GLY A 236 8.27 -0.64 -0.14
CA GLY A 236 7.93 0.12 1.07
C GLY A 236 6.47 0.56 1.15
N THR A 237 5.72 0.47 0.05
CA THR A 237 4.27 0.74 0.03
C THR A 237 3.57 -0.23 -0.90
N ILE A 238 2.51 -0.88 -0.41
CA ILE A 238 1.73 -1.88 -1.15
C ILE A 238 0.26 -1.75 -0.77
N ILE A 239 -0.66 -1.75 -1.74
CA ILE A 239 -2.10 -1.82 -1.49
C ILE A 239 -2.77 -2.83 -2.40
N GLY A 240 -3.68 -3.63 -1.86
CA GLY A 240 -4.48 -4.58 -2.64
C GLY A 240 -5.44 -5.40 -1.78
N PRO A 241 -6.30 -6.23 -2.38
CA PRO A 241 -7.22 -7.09 -1.67
C PRO A 241 -6.46 -8.14 -0.85
N VAL A 242 -6.97 -8.53 0.32
CA VAL A 242 -6.35 -9.56 1.18
C VAL A 242 -6.05 -10.84 0.42
N GLY A 243 -6.99 -11.30 -0.42
CA GLY A 243 -6.84 -12.52 -1.21
C GLY A 243 -5.59 -12.49 -2.10
N ASP A 244 -5.48 -11.46 -2.93
CA ASP A 244 -4.36 -11.30 -3.87
C ASP A 244 -3.04 -11.00 -3.14
N MET A 245 -3.10 -10.21 -2.07
CA MET A 245 -1.95 -9.96 -1.20
C MET A 245 -1.43 -11.26 -0.58
N ARG A 246 -2.29 -12.18 -0.16
CA ARG A 246 -1.88 -13.49 0.38
C ARG A 246 -1.13 -14.29 -0.67
N GLU A 247 -1.61 -14.32 -1.90
CA GLU A 247 -0.96 -15.04 -3.00
C GLU A 247 0.40 -14.44 -3.37
N LEU A 248 0.50 -13.11 -3.45
CA LEU A 248 1.75 -12.39 -3.70
C LEU A 248 2.81 -12.68 -2.62
N PHE A 249 2.45 -12.56 -1.35
CA PHE A 249 3.38 -12.77 -0.25
C PHE A 249 3.80 -14.25 -0.15
N ALA A 250 2.88 -15.19 -0.42
CA ALA A 250 3.20 -16.61 -0.52
C ALA A 250 4.18 -16.90 -1.68
N ALA A 251 3.97 -16.30 -2.86
CA ALA A 251 4.88 -16.43 -3.99
C ALA A 251 6.27 -15.85 -3.68
N THR A 252 6.31 -14.72 -2.96
CA THR A 252 7.55 -14.09 -2.50
C THR A 252 8.30 -14.97 -1.52
N LEU A 253 7.63 -15.56 -0.53
CA LEU A 253 8.24 -16.51 0.42
C LEU A 253 8.77 -17.76 -0.28
N LYS A 254 8.02 -18.31 -1.26
CA LYS A 254 8.49 -19.42 -2.09
C LYS A 254 9.75 -19.04 -2.89
N ARG A 255 9.81 -17.81 -3.42
CA ARG A 255 11.01 -17.33 -4.12
C ARG A 255 12.20 -17.22 -3.16
N ILE A 256 11.99 -16.67 -1.96
CA ILE A 256 13.02 -16.61 -0.92
C ILE A 256 13.54 -18.01 -0.62
N GLU A 257 12.67 -18.98 -0.34
CA GLU A 257 13.06 -20.37 -0.05
C GLU A 257 13.88 -20.99 -1.18
N ALA A 258 13.48 -20.75 -2.44
CA ALA A 258 14.13 -21.33 -3.60
C ALA A 258 15.50 -20.70 -3.95
N THR A 259 15.72 -19.42 -3.65
CA THR A 259 16.88 -18.68 -4.15
C THR A 259 17.72 -17.97 -3.09
N TYR A 260 17.37 -18.09 -1.81
CA TYR A 260 18.15 -17.48 -0.72
C TYR A 260 19.59 -18.01 -0.72
N ASN A 261 20.53 -17.09 -0.76
CA ASN A 261 21.96 -17.38 -0.73
C ASN A 261 22.63 -16.44 0.27
N PRO A 262 23.06 -16.90 1.46
CA PRO A 262 23.64 -16.03 2.48
C PRO A 262 24.94 -15.34 2.04
N GLN A 263 25.60 -15.82 0.98
CA GLN A 263 26.77 -15.17 0.39
C GLN A 263 26.40 -14.04 -0.59
N HIS A 264 25.14 -13.96 -1.04
CA HIS A 264 24.69 -12.89 -1.90
C HIS A 264 24.45 -11.62 -1.07
N LYS A 265 25.05 -10.49 -1.48
CA LYS A 265 25.01 -9.21 -0.76
C LYS A 265 23.59 -8.72 -0.45
N PHE A 266 22.65 -8.98 -1.36
CA PHE A 266 21.25 -8.54 -1.23
C PHE A 266 20.30 -9.69 -0.87
N SER A 267 20.82 -10.78 -0.33
CA SER A 267 20.04 -11.97 0.06
C SER A 267 18.93 -11.68 1.07
N ASP A 268 19.04 -10.57 1.80
CA ASP A 268 18.05 -10.13 2.78
C ASP A 268 17.07 -9.08 2.23
N SER A 269 17.18 -8.67 0.96
CA SER A 269 16.31 -7.63 0.39
C SER A 269 14.93 -8.17 0.00
N ASP A 270 13.90 -7.76 0.74
CA ASP A 270 12.50 -7.99 0.40
C ASP A 270 12.13 -7.43 -0.99
N GLN A 271 12.57 -6.21 -1.32
CA GLN A 271 12.36 -5.58 -2.62
C GLN A 271 12.94 -6.41 -3.78
N MET A 272 14.11 -7.01 -3.60
CA MET A 272 14.71 -7.88 -4.60
C MET A 272 13.76 -9.05 -4.93
N TYR A 273 13.28 -9.77 -3.92
CA TYR A 273 12.40 -10.93 -4.13
C TYR A 273 11.02 -10.56 -4.66
N MET A 274 10.41 -9.47 -4.18
CA MET A 274 9.12 -9.01 -4.71
C MET A 274 9.26 -8.52 -6.16
N GLY A 275 10.32 -7.76 -6.47
CA GLY A 275 10.63 -7.32 -7.82
C GLY A 275 10.91 -8.48 -8.77
N GLU A 276 11.51 -9.56 -8.28
CA GLU A 276 11.70 -10.80 -9.02
C GLU A 276 10.38 -11.52 -9.39
N VAL A 277 9.42 -11.59 -8.47
CA VAL A 277 8.08 -12.14 -8.73
C VAL A 277 7.34 -11.27 -9.75
N TRP A 278 7.39 -9.95 -9.57
CA TRP A 278 6.79 -8.99 -10.49
C TRP A 278 7.42 -9.02 -11.90
N GLY A 279 8.75 -9.05 -12.00
CA GLY A 279 9.43 -9.10 -13.29
C GLY A 279 9.16 -10.41 -14.05
N GLU A 280 9.03 -11.54 -13.35
CA GLU A 280 8.60 -12.80 -13.96
C GLU A 280 7.16 -12.71 -14.48
N GLN A 281 6.24 -12.08 -13.73
CA GLN A 281 4.88 -11.82 -14.20
C GLN A 281 4.87 -10.99 -15.50
N GLU A 282 5.56 -9.85 -15.53
CA GLU A 282 5.59 -8.97 -16.71
C GLU A 282 6.28 -9.60 -17.92
N PHE A 283 7.31 -10.42 -17.68
CA PHE A 283 7.92 -11.23 -18.72
C PHE A 283 6.90 -12.19 -19.35
N TRP A 284 6.19 -12.98 -18.54
CA TRP A 284 5.22 -13.94 -19.06
C TRP A 284 3.98 -13.27 -19.66
N ARG A 285 3.58 -12.09 -19.18
CA ARG A 285 2.58 -11.24 -19.87
C ARG A 285 3.04 -10.90 -21.28
N SER A 286 4.31 -10.55 -21.45
CA SER A 286 4.87 -10.19 -22.76
C SER A 286 4.95 -11.39 -23.71
N VAL A 287 5.36 -12.56 -23.22
CA VAL A 287 5.36 -13.82 -23.98
C VAL A 287 3.93 -14.21 -24.38
N ASN A 288 2.99 -14.23 -23.43
CA ASN A 288 1.60 -14.60 -23.70
C ASN A 288 0.94 -13.63 -24.71
N ARG A 289 1.23 -12.32 -24.60
CA ARG A 289 0.75 -11.32 -25.57
C ARG A 289 1.30 -11.60 -26.97
N HIS A 290 2.58 -11.93 -27.09
CA HIS A 290 3.18 -12.26 -28.38
C HIS A 290 2.49 -13.48 -29.01
N ASN A 291 2.40 -14.58 -28.27
CA ASN A 291 1.77 -15.81 -28.73
C ASN A 291 0.31 -15.59 -29.13
N GLN A 292 -0.43 -14.76 -28.39
CA GLN A 292 -1.82 -14.43 -28.75
C GLN A 292 -1.91 -13.60 -30.03
N TYR A 293 -0.99 -12.64 -30.25
CA TYR A 293 -1.01 -11.76 -31.42
C TYR A 293 -0.53 -12.45 -32.69
N PHE A 294 0.53 -13.26 -32.59
CA PHE A 294 1.13 -13.95 -33.75
C PHE A 294 0.60 -15.37 -33.96
N HIS A 295 -0.20 -15.89 -33.02
CA HIS A 295 -0.74 -17.25 -33.04
C HIS A 295 0.35 -18.34 -33.10
N ASP A 296 1.45 -18.12 -32.39
CA ASP A 296 2.61 -19.03 -32.31
C ASP A 296 3.01 -19.36 -30.87
N ASP A 297 4.08 -20.16 -30.72
CA ASP A 297 4.73 -20.44 -29.44
C ASP A 297 6.17 -19.94 -29.51
N VAL A 298 6.34 -18.65 -29.23
CA VAL A 298 7.63 -17.98 -29.30
C VAL A 298 8.62 -18.57 -28.29
N ASP A 299 9.89 -18.71 -28.69
CA ASP A 299 10.95 -18.99 -27.71
C ASP A 299 11.02 -17.81 -26.73
N PRO A 300 10.77 -18.00 -25.41
CA PRO A 300 10.80 -16.90 -24.46
C PRO A 300 12.13 -16.12 -24.45
N LYS A 301 13.24 -16.75 -24.90
CA LYS A 301 14.55 -16.10 -25.04
C LYS A 301 14.58 -15.00 -26.11
N THR A 302 13.62 -14.98 -27.03
CA THR A 302 13.54 -13.96 -28.09
C THR A 302 12.64 -12.78 -27.73
N ILE A 303 11.93 -12.83 -26.60
CA ILE A 303 11.05 -11.76 -26.09
C ILE A 303 11.76 -10.80 -25.14
N ALA A 304 12.80 -11.26 -24.43
CA ALA A 304 13.67 -10.38 -23.65
C ALA A 304 14.32 -9.33 -24.57
N PRO A 305 14.68 -8.11 -24.08
CA PRO A 305 15.30 -7.08 -24.91
C PRO A 305 16.45 -7.71 -25.70
N ALA A 306 16.26 -7.68 -27.02
CA ALA A 306 16.84 -8.63 -27.96
C ALA A 306 18.37 -8.74 -27.82
N GLY A 307 18.86 -9.91 -27.46
CA GLY A 307 20.27 -10.28 -27.66
C GLY A 307 21.29 -9.69 -26.70
N GLU A 308 20.90 -9.05 -25.59
CA GLU A 308 21.87 -8.64 -24.57
C GLU A 308 22.40 -9.86 -23.79
N PRO A 309 23.71 -10.17 -23.88
CA PRO A 309 24.28 -11.29 -23.14
C PRO A 309 24.15 -11.08 -21.63
N GLY A 310 23.74 -12.11 -20.90
CA GLY A 310 23.75 -12.12 -19.43
C GLY A 310 22.39 -11.92 -18.75
N LYS A 311 21.31 -11.62 -19.48
CA LYS A 311 19.96 -11.55 -18.88
C LYS A 311 19.53 -12.90 -18.33
N ILE A 312 18.99 -12.89 -17.10
CA ILE A 312 18.38 -14.07 -16.49
C ILE A 312 16.96 -14.18 -17.07
N ILE A 313 16.74 -15.15 -17.94
CA ILE A 313 15.43 -15.41 -18.55
C ILE A 313 14.59 -16.26 -17.59
N PRO A 314 13.39 -15.79 -17.16
CA PRO A 314 12.51 -16.60 -16.34
C PRO A 314 12.14 -17.91 -17.04
N THR A 315 12.10 -18.99 -16.27
CA THR A 315 11.64 -20.30 -16.74
C THR A 315 10.38 -20.68 -15.98
N ARG A 316 9.47 -21.42 -16.63
CA ARG A 316 8.27 -21.93 -15.97
C ARG A 316 8.04 -23.39 -16.32
N VAL A 317 7.50 -24.16 -15.38
CA VAL A 317 6.94 -25.48 -15.66
C VAL A 317 5.50 -25.37 -16.17
N ALA A 318 5.02 -26.39 -16.87
CA ALA A 318 3.62 -26.42 -17.32
C ALA A 318 2.65 -26.27 -16.13
N GLY A 319 1.67 -25.38 -16.26
CA GLY A 319 0.70 -25.09 -15.20
C GLY A 319 1.21 -24.20 -14.06
N GLN A 320 2.46 -23.71 -14.12
CA GLN A 320 2.94 -22.74 -13.14
C GLN A 320 2.13 -21.44 -13.23
N LYS A 321 1.64 -20.97 -12.07
CA LYS A 321 1.06 -19.63 -11.93
C LYS A 321 2.15 -18.58 -12.09
N THR A 322 1.92 -17.63 -12.98
CA THR A 322 2.83 -16.51 -13.29
C THR A 322 2.16 -15.16 -13.07
N GLU A 323 0.86 -15.15 -12.78
CA GLU A 323 0.05 -13.95 -12.63
C GLU A 323 -0.38 -13.77 -11.17
N PHE A 324 0.06 -12.69 -10.53
CA PHE A 324 -0.18 -12.38 -9.11
C PHE A 324 -0.84 -11.00 -8.93
N HIS A 325 -1.39 -10.47 -10.02
CA HIS A 325 -2.09 -9.20 -10.10
C HIS A 325 -1.28 -7.97 -9.69
N ILE A 326 0.04 -8.06 -9.79
CA ILE A 326 0.97 -7.01 -9.37
C ILE A 326 0.98 -5.88 -10.41
N GLY A 327 0.96 -4.64 -9.95
CA GLY A 327 1.31 -3.47 -10.73
C GLY A 327 1.96 -2.39 -9.88
N ILE A 328 2.32 -1.29 -10.55
CA ILE A 328 2.99 -0.15 -9.95
C ILE A 328 2.12 1.09 -10.13
N ASP A 329 2.07 1.93 -9.10
CA ASP A 329 1.45 3.26 -9.16
C ASP A 329 2.35 4.26 -9.92
N TYR A 330 2.55 4.04 -11.22
CA TYR A 330 3.56 4.76 -12.02
C TYR A 330 3.45 6.30 -11.95
N LYS A 331 2.22 6.84 -11.86
CA LYS A 331 1.96 8.28 -11.84
C LYS A 331 1.94 8.87 -10.43
N SER A 332 2.35 8.10 -9.42
CA SER A 332 2.30 8.48 -8.00
C SER A 332 0.92 8.97 -7.55
N GLY A 333 -0.15 8.31 -7.99
CA GLY A 333 -1.52 8.68 -7.62
C GLY A 333 -1.80 8.47 -6.13
N LEU A 334 -1.19 7.45 -5.54
CA LEU A 334 -1.30 7.05 -4.13
C LEU A 334 0.03 7.21 -3.41
N PHE A 335 1.13 6.76 -4.03
CA PHE A 335 2.43 6.62 -3.38
C PHE A 335 3.48 7.47 -4.09
N GLN A 336 4.31 8.16 -3.29
CA GLN A 336 5.39 8.97 -3.83
C GLN A 336 6.71 8.62 -3.15
N THR A 337 7.44 7.70 -3.75
CA THR A 337 8.78 7.33 -3.29
C THR A 337 9.73 8.51 -3.44
N ARG A 338 10.48 8.79 -2.38
CA ARG A 338 11.41 9.91 -2.34
C ARG A 338 12.72 9.64 -3.08
N ALA A 339 13.21 8.41 -3.05
CA ALA A 339 14.46 8.02 -3.71
C ALA A 339 14.42 8.34 -5.21
N GLY A 340 15.32 9.21 -5.68
CA GLY A 340 15.32 9.68 -7.08
C GLY A 340 14.40 10.87 -7.36
N SER A 341 13.55 11.27 -6.42
CA SER A 341 12.44 12.20 -6.65
C SER A 341 12.60 13.55 -5.95
N ASP A 342 13.66 13.77 -5.16
CA ASP A 342 13.85 15.03 -4.40
C ASP A 342 13.75 16.31 -5.24
N THR A 343 14.21 16.27 -6.50
CA THR A 343 14.12 17.42 -7.42
C THR A 343 12.68 17.69 -7.87
N PHE A 344 11.83 16.67 -7.91
CA PHE A 344 10.43 16.70 -8.36
C PHE A 344 9.42 16.78 -7.22
N LEU A 345 9.90 16.74 -5.97
CA LEU A 345 9.06 16.91 -4.78
C LEU A 345 9.11 18.33 -4.27
N GLU A 346 7.93 18.84 -3.92
CA GLU A 346 7.76 20.15 -3.33
C GLU A 346 6.69 20.09 -2.24
N HIS A 347 6.96 20.74 -1.10
CA HIS A 347 5.96 20.93 -0.06
C HIS A 347 5.14 22.17 -0.38
N LEU A 348 3.95 21.95 -0.92
CA LEU A 348 3.05 23.03 -1.34
C LEU A 348 2.20 23.51 -0.18
N ALA A 349 2.17 24.83 0.03
CA ALA A 349 1.22 25.48 0.90
C ALA A 349 0.05 25.99 0.06
N PHE A 350 -1.15 25.45 0.28
CA PHE A 350 -2.38 25.88 -0.40
C PHE A 350 -2.99 27.09 0.32
N ASN A 351 -2.38 28.26 0.13
CA ASN A 351 -2.72 29.50 0.81
C ASN A 351 -3.27 30.60 -0.12
N HIS A 352 -3.45 30.31 -1.40
CA HIS A 352 -4.05 31.24 -2.37
C HIS A 352 -5.49 30.86 -2.66
N THR A 353 -6.43 31.79 -2.58
CA THR A 353 -7.78 31.57 -3.11
C THR A 353 -7.69 31.40 -4.62
N ALA A 354 -8.27 30.32 -5.12
CA ALA A 354 -8.39 30.06 -6.55
C ALA A 354 -9.33 31.09 -7.21
N SER A 355 -9.33 31.11 -8.53
CA SER A 355 -10.07 32.07 -9.35
C SER A 355 -11.59 32.02 -9.15
N ASP A 356 -12.12 30.88 -8.65
CA ASP A 356 -13.53 30.64 -8.38
C ASP A 356 -13.98 31.10 -6.98
N GLY A 357 -13.06 31.56 -6.12
CA GLY A 357 -13.35 32.01 -4.76
C GLY A 357 -13.62 30.89 -3.73
N ALA A 358 -13.67 29.63 -4.15
CA ALA A 358 -14.05 28.48 -3.32
C ALA A 358 -12.93 27.44 -3.17
N SER A 359 -12.08 27.28 -4.18
CA SER A 359 -10.93 26.37 -4.10
C SER A 359 -9.67 27.07 -3.55
N VAL A 360 -8.79 26.28 -2.95
CA VAL A 360 -7.47 26.74 -2.49
C VAL A 360 -6.41 26.25 -3.46
N SER A 361 -5.44 27.10 -3.76
CA SER A 361 -4.40 26.87 -4.76
C SER A 361 -3.02 27.12 -4.18
N ALA A 362 -2.02 26.48 -4.79
CA ALA A 362 -0.60 26.69 -4.52
C ALA A 362 0.09 27.22 -5.78
N LEU A 363 1.04 28.14 -5.61
CA LEU A 363 1.84 28.66 -6.71
C LEU A 363 3.11 27.82 -6.88
N ILE A 364 3.26 27.18 -8.04
CA ILE A 364 4.47 26.47 -8.43
C ILE A 364 5.46 27.47 -9.02
N THR A 365 6.61 27.61 -8.38
CA THR A 365 7.67 28.53 -8.82
C THR A 365 8.96 27.82 -9.22
N LYS A 366 9.09 26.54 -8.84
CA LYS A 366 10.27 25.73 -9.12
C LYS A 366 10.19 25.10 -10.51
N ASN A 367 11.19 25.38 -11.35
CA ASN A 367 11.36 24.72 -12.65
C ASN A 367 12.04 23.35 -12.50
N SER A 368 11.40 22.41 -11.80
CA SER A 368 11.94 21.05 -11.60
C SER A 368 12.21 20.29 -12.89
N MET A 369 11.51 20.69 -13.96
CA MET A 369 11.56 20.10 -15.29
C MET A 369 12.70 20.63 -16.16
N GLN A 370 13.40 21.68 -15.71
CA GLN A 370 14.40 22.41 -16.49
C GLN A 370 13.86 22.87 -17.86
N SER A 371 12.56 23.21 -17.93
CA SER A 371 11.93 23.69 -19.16
C SER A 371 12.44 25.10 -19.49
N PRO A 372 12.91 25.37 -20.73
CA PRO A 372 13.47 26.67 -21.11
C PRO A 372 12.43 27.81 -21.06
N ASN A 373 11.14 27.49 -21.16
CA ASN A 373 10.03 28.44 -21.16
C ASN A 373 9.18 28.34 -19.89
N PHE A 374 9.76 27.87 -18.78
CA PHE A 374 9.03 27.75 -17.52
C PHE A 374 8.46 29.10 -17.08
N GLN A 375 7.16 29.09 -16.78
CA GLN A 375 6.45 30.19 -16.15
C GLN A 375 5.79 29.65 -14.88
N PRO A 376 5.83 30.38 -13.76
CA PRO A 376 5.08 29.99 -12.57
C PRO A 376 3.61 29.77 -12.90
N TYR A 377 3.02 28.72 -12.32
CA TYR A 377 1.62 28.35 -12.55
C TYR A 377 0.97 27.92 -11.24
N LYS A 378 -0.36 27.97 -11.19
CA LYS A 378 -1.13 27.54 -10.02
C LYS A 378 -1.58 26.10 -10.17
N VAL A 379 -1.64 25.39 -9.05
CA VAL A 379 -2.26 24.08 -8.92
C VAL A 379 -3.32 24.18 -7.83
N ASP A 380 -4.54 23.77 -8.15
CA ASP A 380 -5.65 23.76 -7.20
C ASP A 380 -5.62 22.48 -6.36
N LEU A 381 -6.01 22.58 -5.08
CA LEU A 381 -6.21 21.42 -4.24
C LEU A 381 -7.43 20.64 -4.76
N PRO A 382 -7.32 19.33 -5.03
CA PRO A 382 -8.42 18.57 -5.58
C PRO A 382 -9.68 18.65 -4.71
N VAL A 383 -10.84 18.82 -5.35
CA VAL A 383 -12.13 19.02 -4.65
C VAL A 383 -12.44 17.89 -3.68
N ASN A 384 -12.18 16.63 -4.06
CA ASN A 384 -12.40 15.49 -3.17
C ASN A 384 -11.49 15.50 -1.93
N VAL A 385 -10.26 16.03 -2.04
CA VAL A 385 -9.37 16.24 -0.89
C VAL A 385 -9.95 17.31 0.03
N ILE A 386 -10.41 18.43 -0.51
CA ILE A 386 -11.06 19.50 0.27
C ILE A 386 -12.28 18.94 1.02
N SER A 387 -13.18 18.27 0.32
CA SER A 387 -14.40 17.70 0.91
C SER A 387 -14.10 16.69 2.01
N SER A 388 -13.14 15.79 1.80
CA SER A 388 -12.75 14.81 2.82
C SER A 388 -12.13 15.48 4.05
N LEU A 389 -11.23 16.45 3.87
CA LEU A 389 -10.65 17.20 4.98
C LEU A 389 -11.71 17.99 5.78
N ILE A 390 -12.69 18.60 5.10
CA ILE A 390 -13.82 19.27 5.77
C ILE A 390 -14.60 18.26 6.61
N ASN A 391 -14.93 17.09 6.06
CA ASN A 391 -15.66 16.05 6.79
C ASN A 391 -14.91 15.59 8.05
N ILE A 392 -13.60 15.34 7.93
CA ILE A 392 -12.75 14.97 9.07
C ILE A 392 -12.76 16.06 10.15
N LEU A 393 -12.58 17.32 9.76
CA LEU A 393 -12.54 18.45 10.69
C LEU A 393 -13.89 18.73 11.34
N SER A 394 -14.99 18.60 10.58
CA SER A 394 -16.35 18.80 11.07
C SER A 394 -16.79 17.73 12.07
N ALA A 395 -16.19 16.54 12.05
CA ALA A 395 -16.46 15.50 13.03
C ALA A 395 -15.78 15.74 14.40
N ILE A 396 -14.78 16.62 14.48
CA ILE A 396 -14.00 16.84 15.72
C ILE A 396 -14.86 17.40 16.86
N PRO A 397 -15.70 18.44 16.69
CA PRO A 397 -16.57 18.93 17.75
C PRO A 397 -17.49 17.84 18.29
N ASP A 398 -18.10 17.04 17.41
CA ASP A 398 -18.98 15.94 17.80
C ASP A 398 -18.25 14.88 18.63
N VAL A 399 -16.97 14.61 18.32
CA VAL A 399 -16.12 13.69 19.08
C VAL A 399 -15.74 14.28 20.45
N LEU A 400 -15.46 15.58 20.54
CA LEU A 400 -15.12 16.25 21.79
C LEU A 400 -16.35 16.43 22.71
N GLU A 401 -17.53 16.60 22.13
CA GLU A 401 -18.81 16.74 22.85
C GLU A 401 -19.47 15.40 23.19
N ALA A 402 -19.01 14.29 22.59
CA ALA A 402 -19.49 12.96 22.91
C ALA A 402 -19.14 12.57 24.35
N ASP A 403 -20.12 12.63 25.26
CA ASP A 403 -19.97 12.14 26.64
C ASP A 403 -19.63 10.63 26.64
N PRO A 404 -18.43 10.23 27.11
CA PRO A 404 -18.01 8.83 27.18
C PRO A 404 -18.95 7.95 28.01
N LYS A 405 -19.80 8.54 28.86
CA LYS A 405 -20.78 7.81 29.69
C LYS A 405 -22.07 7.46 28.96
N ARG A 406 -22.43 8.17 27.89
CA ARG A 406 -23.71 7.96 27.17
C ARG A 406 -23.76 6.63 26.41
N TYR A 407 -22.60 6.05 26.09
CA TYR A 407 -22.48 4.75 25.44
C TYR A 407 -22.41 3.55 26.40
N ARG A 408 -22.46 3.77 27.72
CA ARG A 408 -22.39 2.70 28.73
C ARG A 408 -23.75 2.07 29.06
N HIS A 409 -24.85 2.55 28.49
CA HIS A 409 -26.20 2.21 28.92
C HIS A 409 -27.06 1.40 27.94
N LYS A 410 -26.50 0.87 26.85
CA LYS A 410 -27.31 0.06 25.90
C LYS A 410 -27.23 -1.47 26.05
N ASP A 411 -26.32 -2.03 26.85
CA ASP A 411 -26.17 -3.49 26.98
C ASP A 411 -26.30 -4.02 28.42
N THR A 412 -27.34 -3.59 29.15
CA THR A 412 -27.78 -4.29 30.36
C THR A 412 -29.29 -4.36 30.45
N SER A 413 -29.93 -5.11 29.56
CA SER A 413 -31.23 -5.73 29.86
C SER A 413 -31.09 -7.24 29.71
N TRP A 414 -30.39 -7.85 30.66
CA TRP A 414 -30.62 -9.25 30.96
C TRP A 414 -31.95 -9.33 31.70
N ASP A 415 -32.94 -9.84 30.98
CA ASP A 415 -34.29 -10.13 31.42
C ASP A 415 -34.24 -11.03 32.67
N LYS A 416 -34.80 -10.56 33.78
CA LYS A 416 -35.06 -11.36 34.99
C LYS A 416 -36.58 -11.46 35.18
N SER A 417 -37.18 -12.40 34.46
CA SER A 417 -38.43 -13.12 34.74
C SER A 417 -38.49 -14.22 33.67
N SER A 418 -38.64 -15.51 33.93
CA SER A 418 -39.49 -16.22 34.90
C SER A 418 -39.06 -17.69 34.95
N ASP A 419 -39.39 -18.33 36.08
CA ASP A 419 -39.32 -19.76 36.45
C ASP A 419 -38.01 -20.34 37.00
#